data_AF-A0A966L274-F1
#
_entry.id   AF-A0A966L274-F1
#
_cell.length_a   1.000
_cell.length_b   1.000
_cell.length_c   1.000
_cell.angle_alpha   90.00
_cell.angle_beta   90.00
_cell.angle_gamma   90.00
#
_symmetry.space_group_name_H-M   'P 1'
#
loop_
_entity.id
_entity.type
_entity.pdbx_description
1 polymer ?
#
loop_
_entity_poly.entity_id
_entity_poly.type
_entity_poly.pdbx_seq_one_letter_code
_entity_poly.pdbx_strand_id
1 'polypeptide(L)' 'MALNRGYLVVIDAEGGEVPGSRRPSTGSYQRDLRQREALEAGMGEGCSVIFRDGSK' A
#
# COMPACT_ATOMS: atom_id res chain seq x y z
N MET A 1 4.97 -8.80 20.53
CA MET A 1 5.14 -8.85 19.06
C MET A 1 4.10 -7.93 18.46
N ALA A 2 4.51 -6.85 17.79
CA ALA A 2 3.55 -5.94 17.14
C ALA A 2 2.84 -6.72 16.03
N LEU A 3 1.54 -6.96 16.20
CA LEU A 3 0.67 -7.50 15.17
C LEU A 3 0.56 -6.45 14.08
N ASN A 4 1.47 -6.50 13.10
CA ASN A 4 1.39 -5.60 11.97
C ASN A 4 0.28 -6.06 11.03
N ARG A 5 -0.91 -5.52 11.23
CA ARG A 5 -2.09 -5.79 10.41
C ARG A 5 -2.23 -4.79 9.25
N GLY A 6 -1.36 -3.78 9.18
CA GLY A 6 -1.41 -2.77 8.13
C GLY A 6 -0.93 -3.33 6.78
N TYR A 7 -1.37 -2.69 5.70
CA TYR A 7 -0.95 -2.99 4.35
C TYR A 7 -0.91 -1.72 3.49
N LEU A 8 0.00 -1.70 2.51
CA LEU A 8 -0.01 -0.72 1.44
C LEU A 8 -0.90 -1.24 0.30
N VAL A 9 -1.64 -0.36 -0.34
CA VAL A 9 -2.51 -0.69 -1.47
C VAL A 9 -2.54 0.47 -2.45
N VAL A 10 -2.66 0.17 -3.74
CA VAL A 10 -2.92 1.16 -4.78
C VAL A 10 -4.42 1.40 -4.85
N ILE A 11 -4.80 2.67 -4.86
CA ILE A 11 -6.16 3.15 -5.05
C ILE A 11 -6.23 3.84 -6.41
N ASP A 12 -7.23 3.49 -7.22
CA ASP A 12 -7.50 4.15 -8.50
C ASP A 12 -8.13 5.55 -8.31
N ALA A 13 -8.33 6.27 -9.40
CA ALA A 13 -8.91 7.61 -9.38
C ALA A 13 -10.36 7.65 -8.87
N GLU A 14 -11.08 6.53 -8.91
CA GLU A 14 -12.45 6.38 -8.42
C GLU A 14 -12.49 5.97 -6.93
N GLY A 15 -11.33 5.77 -6.31
CA GLY A 15 -11.22 5.34 -4.91
C GLY A 15 -11.25 3.82 -4.72
N GLY A 16 -11.25 3.03 -5.80
CA GLY A 16 -11.23 1.58 -5.79
C GLY A 16 -9.84 1.00 -5.50
N GLU A 17 -9.77 -0.13 -4.81
CA GLU A 17 -8.50 -0.84 -4.62
C GLU A 17 -8.11 -1.58 -5.91
N VAL A 18 -6.92 -1.28 -6.44
CA VAL A 18 -6.39 -1.97 -7.62
C VAL A 18 -6.07 -3.43 -7.26
N PRO A 19 -6.64 -4.43 -7.98
CA PRO A 19 -6.41 -5.85 -7.70
C PRO A 19 -4.92 -6.22 -7.72
N GLY A 20 -4.47 -7.00 -6.73
CA GLY A 20 -3.09 -7.48 -6.65
C GLY A 20 -2.06 -6.46 -6.14
N SER A 21 -2.46 -5.21 -5.90
CA SER A 21 -1.57 -4.15 -5.38
C SER A 21 -1.30 -4.23 -3.88
N ARG A 22 -2.08 -5.02 -3.13
CA ARG A 22 -1.92 -5.15 -1.68
C ARG A 22 -0.54 -5.70 -1.32
N ARG A 23 0.16 -5.02 -0.42
CA ARG A 23 1.43 -5.42 0.14
C ARG A 23 1.40 -5.30 1.67
N PRO A 24 1.74 -6.34 2.43
CA PRO A 24 1.72 -6.26 3.88
C PRO A 24 2.72 -5.21 4.38
N SER A 25 2.34 -4.45 5.40
CA SER A 25 3.28 -3.57 6.08
C SER A 25 4.34 -4.41 6.78
N THR A 26 5.56 -3.93 6.68
CA THR A 26 6.72 -4.53 7.34
C THR A 26 6.94 -3.97 8.75
N GLY A 27 6.30 -2.83 9.07
CA GLY A 27 6.38 -2.19 10.39
C GLY A 27 7.64 -1.37 10.57
N SER A 28 8.42 -1.26 9.49
CA SER A 28 9.58 -0.41 9.37
C SER A 28 9.27 0.64 8.33
N TYR A 29 9.27 1.90 8.74
CA TYR A 29 9.00 3.04 7.87
C TYR A 29 9.86 3.02 6.59
N GLN A 30 11.16 2.71 6.70
CA GLN A 30 12.05 2.63 5.54
C GLN A 30 11.68 1.50 4.57
N ARG A 31 11.27 0.34 5.08
CA ARG A 31 10.89 -0.79 4.23
C ARG A 31 9.52 -0.55 3.57
N ASP A 32 8.60 0.07 4.30
CA ASP A 32 7.29 0.45 3.76
C ASP A 32 7.40 1.58 2.72
N LEU A 33 8.34 2.52 2.88
CA LEU A 33 8.70 3.49 1.85
C LEU A 33 9.19 2.83 0.56
N ARG A 34 10.12 1.87 0.64
CA ARG A 34 10.59 1.17 -0.56
C ARG A 34 9.48 0.38 -1.26
N GLN A 35 8.57 -0.22 -0.49
CA GLN A 35 7.40 -0.89 -1.05
C GLN A 35 6.45 0.09 -1.74
N ARG A 36 6.26 1.28 -1.15
CA ARG A 36 5.50 2.36 -1.76
C ARG A 36 6.13 2.79 -3.09
N GLU A 37 7.44 3.06 -3.13
CA GLU A 37 8.14 3.44 -4.36
C GLU A 37 7.98 2.38 -5.47
N ALA A 38 8.06 1.09 -5.11
CA ALA A 38 7.85 -0.01 -6.05
C ALA A 38 6.40 -0.06 -6.59
N LEU A 39 5.41 0.29 -5.76
CA LEU A 39 4.01 0.37 -6.19
C LEU A 39 3.75 1.61 -7.06
N GLU A 40 4.34 2.75 -6.70
CA GLU A 40 4.23 4.01 -7.46
C GLU A 40 4.88 3.88 -8.85
N ALA A 41 6.01 3.16 -8.97
CA ALA A 41 6.68 2.94 -10.26
C ALA A 41 5.87 2.08 -11.25
N GLY A 42 4.99 1.21 -10.75
CA GLY A 42 4.13 0.34 -11.57
C GLY A 42 2.71 0.89 -11.77
N MET A 43 2.43 2.10 -11.26
CA MET A 43 1.09 2.69 -11.24
C MET A 43 0.80 3.51 -12.50
N GLY A 44 -0.45 3.45 -12.97
CA GLY A 44 -0.94 4.36 -14.01
C GLY A 44 -1.26 5.75 -13.45
N GLU A 45 -1.42 6.73 -14.35
CA GLU A 45 -1.85 8.08 -13.99
C GLU A 45 -3.18 8.06 -13.20
N GLY A 46 -3.30 8.94 -12.22
CA GLY A 46 -4.51 9.08 -11.39
C GLY A 46 -4.63 8.07 -10.24
N CYS A 47 -3.70 7.14 -10.08
CA CYS A 47 -3.67 6.24 -8.92
C CYS A 47 -2.92 6.86 -7.73
N SER A 48 -3.11 6.31 -6.52
CA SER A 48 -2.42 6.71 -5.29
C SER A 48 -2.08 5.49 -4.44
N VAL A 49 -0.88 5.46 -3.83
CA VAL A 49 -0.53 4.43 -2.84
C VAL A 49 -0.87 4.93 -1.45
N ILE A 50 -1.68 4.18 -0.72
CA ILE A 50 -2.05 4.49 0.67
C ILE A 50 -1.65 3.37 1.62
N PHE A 51 -1.51 3.72 2.88
CA PHE A 51 -1.43 2.76 3.98
C PHE A 51 -2.84 2.55 4.54
N ARG A 52 -3.29 1.30 4.63
CA ARG A 52 -4.52 0.91 5.34
C ARG A 52 -4.17 0.08 6.55
N ASP A 53 -4.84 0.35 7.66
CA ASP A 53 -4.84 -0.55 8.80
C ASP A 53 -5.79 -1.72 8.54
N GLY A 54 -5.33 -2.95 8.79
CA GLY A 54 -6.13 -4.17 8.62
C GLY A 54 -6.87 -4.60 9.88
N SER A 55 -6.91 -3.78 10.92
CA SER A 55 -7.79 -4.00 12.07
C SER A 55 -9.19 -3.55 11.66
N LYS A 56 -10.03 -4.51 11.30
CA LYS A 56 -11.48 -4.30 11.30
C LYS A 56 -12.01 -4.18 12.72
#